data_AF-A0A409VZE9-F1
#
_entry.id   AF-A0A409VZE9-F1
#
_cell.length_a   1.000
_cell.length_b   1.000
_cell.length_c   1.000
_cell.angle_alpha   90.00
_cell.angle_beta   90.00
_cell.angle_gamma   90.00
#
_symmetry.space_group_name_H-M   'P 1'
#
loop_
_entity.id
_entity.type
_entity.pdbx_description
1 polymer ?
#
loop_
_entity_poly.entity_id
_entity_poly.type
_entity_poly.pdbx_seq_one_letter_code
_entity_poly.pdbx_strand_id
1 'polypeptide(L)'
;MAAFAPRAGCPMCGIVASAQHMAPNSHRSPVFPPGSTQAEVLWRDDNFTAYREKANPVSSKGHIIIAFNLHVPSIYTLSSSDVPLLVNVRNLATRLLASLIPASTPVSPSTAPPPAPPQDPNNQFRIGFITPPFKDNKIPVTDHLHAHAYIGPADLLGWWRGVAYGPLAWYAIDDLIAEIRESVTNNRVKSGYENRVRAPIDLVPAAGAREGRPDGIETTAPSIANSDLQVEDGEIRLGTPSASSSDNPAFLSPQSQIPHLRV
;
A
#
# COMPACT_ATOMS: atom_id res chain seq x y z
N MET A 1 -17.70 14.94 -9.99
CA MET A 1 -17.82 13.58 -9.40
C MET A 1 -16.46 13.22 -8.85
N ALA A 2 -16.36 12.73 -7.61
CA ALA A 2 -15.07 12.32 -7.05
C ALA A 2 -14.57 11.08 -7.82
N ALA A 3 -13.35 11.14 -8.35
CA ALA A 3 -12.80 10.14 -9.27
C ALA A 3 -12.79 8.70 -8.72
N PHE A 4 -12.78 8.55 -7.40
CA PHE A 4 -12.71 7.26 -6.69
C PHE A 4 -13.84 7.04 -5.68
N ALA A 5 -15.03 7.61 -5.95
CA ALA A 5 -16.20 7.43 -5.11
C ALA A 5 -16.61 5.94 -4.99
N PRO A 6 -17.13 5.49 -3.83
CA PRO A 6 -17.63 4.14 -3.67
C PRO A 6 -18.67 3.77 -4.74
N ARG A 7 -18.57 2.57 -5.32
CA ARG A 7 -19.55 2.08 -6.32
C ARG A 7 -20.58 1.15 -5.68
N ALA A 8 -21.85 1.43 -5.96
CA ALA A 8 -22.94 0.54 -5.59
C ALA A 8 -22.75 -0.83 -6.26
N GLY A 9 -22.90 -1.90 -5.48
CA GLY A 9 -22.71 -3.27 -5.96
C GLY A 9 -21.25 -3.76 -6.01
N CYS A 10 -20.26 -2.90 -5.72
CA CYS A 10 -18.89 -3.35 -5.53
C CYS A 10 -18.75 -4.07 -4.16
N PRO A 11 -18.33 -5.35 -4.12
CA PRO A 11 -18.20 -6.11 -2.87
C PRO A 11 -17.22 -5.45 -1.88
N MET A 12 -16.11 -4.90 -2.37
CA MET A 12 -15.11 -4.26 -1.51
C MET A 12 -15.60 -2.94 -0.95
N CYS A 13 -16.30 -2.12 -1.74
CA CYS A 13 -17.01 -0.95 -1.21
C CYS A 13 -18.02 -1.32 -0.13
N GLY A 14 -18.75 -2.44 -0.31
CA GLY A 14 -19.67 -2.96 0.71
C GLY A 14 -18.98 -3.34 2.02
N ILE A 15 -17.84 -4.03 1.95
CA ILE A 15 -17.03 -4.37 3.12
C ILE A 15 -16.53 -3.10 3.81
N VAL A 16 -15.94 -2.17 3.05
CA VAL A 16 -15.45 -0.88 3.57
C VAL A 16 -16.57 -0.10 4.25
N ALA A 17 -17.75 -0.01 3.62
CA ALA A 17 -18.94 0.65 4.16
C ALA A 17 -19.39 0.00 5.47
N SER A 18 -19.49 -1.33 5.50
CA SER A 18 -19.89 -2.08 6.71
C SER A 18 -18.92 -1.87 7.88
N ALA A 19 -17.62 -1.73 7.58
CA ALA A 19 -16.60 -1.44 8.58
C ALA A 19 -16.66 0.01 9.11
N GLN A 20 -17.37 0.94 8.45
CA GLN A 20 -17.45 2.35 8.89
C GLN A 20 -18.20 2.51 10.20
N HIS A 21 -19.06 1.56 10.54
CA HIS A 21 -19.76 1.56 11.82
C HIS A 21 -18.91 1.06 12.99
N MET A 22 -17.67 0.63 12.74
CA MET A 22 -16.72 0.19 13.78
C MET A 22 -15.81 1.37 14.17
N ALA A 23 -15.57 1.53 15.47
CA ALA A 23 -14.64 2.54 15.97
C ALA A 23 -13.22 2.29 15.39
N PRO A 24 -12.55 3.32 14.82
CA PRO A 24 -11.20 3.21 14.31
C PRO A 24 -10.26 2.64 15.37
N ASN A 25 -9.34 1.75 14.98
CA ASN A 25 -8.31 1.17 15.85
C ASN A 25 -8.80 0.45 17.13
N SER A 26 -10.09 0.11 17.24
CA SER A 26 -10.54 -0.67 18.38
C SER A 26 -10.00 -2.10 18.28
N HIS A 27 -9.09 -2.48 19.19
CA HIS A 27 -8.60 -3.84 19.41
C HIS A 27 -9.68 -4.77 19.96
N ARG A 28 -10.92 -4.68 19.44
CA ARG A 28 -11.95 -5.61 19.83
C ARG A 28 -11.70 -6.87 19.05
N SER A 29 -11.25 -7.94 19.71
CA SER A 29 -11.35 -9.29 19.17
C SER A 29 -12.81 -9.50 18.76
N PRO A 30 -13.14 -9.53 17.47
CA PRO A 30 -14.52 -9.67 17.08
C PRO A 30 -14.93 -11.11 17.42
N VAL A 31 -15.75 -11.26 18.46
CA VAL A 31 -16.38 -12.54 18.77
C VAL A 31 -17.44 -12.75 17.69
N PHE A 32 -17.06 -13.42 16.61
CA PHE A 32 -18.01 -13.82 15.58
C PHE A 32 -18.73 -15.09 16.03
N PRO A 33 -20.07 -15.11 15.97
CA PRO A 33 -20.82 -16.35 16.08
C PRO A 33 -20.27 -17.37 15.05
N PRO A 34 -20.15 -18.66 15.42
CA PRO A 34 -19.87 -19.71 14.45
C PRO A 34 -20.87 -19.62 13.28
N GLY A 35 -20.37 -19.48 12.06
CA GLY A 35 -21.20 -19.30 10.85
C GLY A 35 -21.45 -17.86 10.41
N SER A 36 -20.90 -16.85 11.10
CA SER A 36 -20.96 -15.47 10.60
C SER A 36 -20.25 -15.35 9.24
N THR A 37 -20.93 -14.75 8.27
CA THR A 37 -20.39 -14.39 6.95
C THR A 37 -19.72 -13.00 6.96
N GLN A 38 -19.75 -12.30 8.09
CA GLN A 38 -19.17 -10.97 8.21
C GLN A 38 -17.64 -11.04 8.18
N ALA A 39 -17.02 -10.11 7.46
CA ALA A 39 -15.58 -9.98 7.39
C ALA A 39 -14.98 -9.68 8.77
N GLU A 40 -13.93 -10.42 9.15
CA GLU A 40 -13.18 -10.18 10.38
C GLU A 40 -12.23 -9.00 10.18
N VAL A 41 -12.73 -7.78 10.40
CA VAL A 41 -11.94 -6.54 10.30
C VAL A 41 -10.85 -6.53 11.38
N LEU A 42 -9.60 -6.44 10.94
CA LEU A 42 -8.40 -6.40 11.78
C LEU A 42 -7.89 -4.97 11.96
N TRP A 43 -8.09 -4.12 10.95
CA TRP A 43 -7.62 -2.74 10.94
C TRP A 43 -8.52 -1.87 10.09
N ARG A 44 -8.62 -0.60 10.48
CA ARG A 44 -9.33 0.43 9.74
C ARG A 44 -8.70 1.79 10.03
N ASP A 45 -8.36 2.50 8.96
CA ASP A 45 -8.03 3.93 8.97
C ASP A 45 -8.76 4.63 7.82
N ASP A 46 -8.35 5.84 7.47
CA ASP A 46 -8.99 6.63 6.41
C ASP A 46 -8.71 6.09 5.02
N ASN A 47 -7.58 5.42 4.81
CA ASN A 47 -7.16 4.92 3.50
C ASN A 47 -7.46 3.43 3.30
N PHE A 48 -7.46 2.63 4.37
CA PHE A 48 -7.51 1.19 4.29
C PHE A 48 -8.49 0.55 5.28
N THR A 49 -9.08 -0.54 4.81
CA THR A 49 -9.77 -1.53 5.65
C THR A 49 -9.10 -2.88 5.44
N ALA A 50 -8.53 -3.44 6.50
CA ALA A 50 -7.91 -4.76 6.47
C ALA A 50 -8.78 -5.79 7.20
N TYR A 51 -8.98 -6.95 6.61
CA TYR A 51 -9.74 -8.04 7.23
C TYR A 51 -9.09 -9.40 6.98
N ARG A 52 -9.39 -10.37 7.84
CA ARG A 52 -8.95 -11.75 7.70
C ARG A 52 -9.84 -12.51 6.72
N GLU A 53 -9.23 -13.18 5.74
CA GLU A 53 -9.93 -14.09 4.84
C GLU A 53 -10.13 -15.45 5.53
N LYS A 54 -11.39 -15.81 5.83
CA LYS A 54 -11.74 -17.05 6.55
C LYS A 54 -12.46 -18.07 5.67
N ALA A 55 -13.15 -17.61 4.62
CA ALA A 55 -13.96 -18.48 3.79
C ALA A 55 -13.07 -19.25 2.78
N ASN A 56 -12.08 -18.56 2.22
CA ASN A 56 -11.17 -19.13 1.24
C ASN A 56 -9.73 -18.61 1.46
N PRO A 57 -9.10 -18.87 2.62
CA PRO A 57 -7.71 -18.48 2.83
C PRO A 57 -6.79 -19.22 1.84
N VAL A 58 -5.70 -18.58 1.44
CA VAL A 58 -4.65 -19.21 0.61
C VAL A 58 -3.57 -19.90 1.43
N SER A 59 -3.51 -19.61 2.73
CA SER A 59 -2.53 -20.15 3.67
C SER A 59 -3.22 -20.57 4.97
N SER A 60 -2.86 -21.74 5.48
CA SER A 60 -3.28 -22.24 6.78
C SER A 60 -2.76 -21.40 7.96
N LYS A 61 -1.69 -20.64 7.75
CA LYS A 61 -1.06 -19.80 8.78
C LYS A 61 -1.69 -18.41 8.87
N GLY A 62 -2.28 -17.92 7.78
CA GLY A 62 -2.97 -16.64 7.77
C GLY A 62 -3.02 -16.01 6.39
N HIS A 63 -4.17 -15.42 6.06
CA HIS A 63 -4.43 -14.66 4.85
C HIS A 63 -5.31 -13.47 5.21
N ILE A 64 -4.83 -12.27 4.89
CA ILE A 64 -5.55 -11.02 5.07
C ILE A 64 -5.71 -10.32 3.72
N ILE A 65 -6.76 -9.53 3.61
CA ILE A 65 -7.03 -8.65 2.48
C ILE A 65 -6.98 -7.22 3.00
N ILE A 66 -6.29 -6.34 2.27
CA ILE A 66 -6.23 -4.90 2.54
C ILE A 66 -6.93 -4.18 1.40
N ALA A 67 -8.14 -3.70 1.67
CA ALA A 67 -8.95 -2.93 0.74
C ALA A 67 -8.58 -1.44 0.83
N PHE A 68 -8.47 -0.77 -0.32
CA PHE A 68 -8.48 0.69 -0.35
C PHE A 68 -9.91 1.16 -0.04
N ASN A 69 -10.06 2.14 0.85
CA ASN A 69 -11.39 2.67 1.18
C ASN A 69 -12.00 3.44 0.00
N LEU A 70 -11.14 4.03 -0.83
CA LEU A 70 -11.50 4.59 -2.13
C LEU A 70 -11.66 3.47 -3.17
N HIS A 71 -12.56 3.68 -4.12
CA HIS A 71 -12.77 2.77 -5.25
C HIS A 71 -11.68 2.99 -6.31
N VAL A 72 -10.49 2.48 -6.05
CA VAL A 72 -9.35 2.51 -6.98
C VAL A 72 -9.47 1.31 -7.93
N PRO A 73 -9.59 1.46 -9.26
CA PRO A 73 -9.88 0.31 -10.14
C PRO A 73 -8.78 -0.76 -10.19
N SER A 74 -7.51 -0.36 -10.25
CA SER A 74 -6.37 -1.27 -10.44
C SER A 74 -5.04 -0.63 -10.05
N ILE A 75 -3.94 -1.38 -10.11
CA ILE A 75 -2.60 -0.81 -9.90
C ILE A 75 -2.22 0.24 -10.95
N TYR A 76 -2.84 0.19 -12.15
CA TYR A 76 -2.52 1.09 -13.26
C TYR A 76 -3.02 2.52 -13.05
N THR A 77 -3.81 2.77 -12.00
CA THR A 77 -4.22 4.13 -11.62
C THR A 77 -3.29 4.75 -10.58
N LEU A 78 -2.33 3.99 -10.05
CA LEU A 78 -1.35 4.50 -9.09
C LEU A 78 -0.28 5.30 -9.82
N SER A 79 0.18 6.36 -9.17
CA SER A 79 1.28 7.20 -9.64
C SER A 79 2.41 7.23 -8.62
N SER A 80 3.46 8.00 -8.92
CA SER A 80 4.58 8.19 -8.00
C SER A 80 4.18 8.76 -6.65
N SER A 81 3.23 9.69 -6.61
CA SER A 81 2.74 10.27 -5.36
C SER A 81 2.05 9.27 -4.43
N ASP A 82 1.73 8.06 -4.94
CA ASP A 82 1.11 6.97 -4.18
C ASP A 82 2.13 5.96 -3.62
N VAL A 83 3.43 6.15 -3.86
CA VAL A 83 4.49 5.31 -3.27
C VAL A 83 4.40 5.24 -1.74
N PRO A 84 4.20 6.35 -0.99
CA PRO A 84 4.02 6.28 0.46
C PRO A 84 2.81 5.42 0.87
N LEU A 85 1.74 5.47 0.08
CA LEU A 85 0.53 4.70 0.31
C LEU A 85 0.80 3.19 0.16
N LEU A 86 1.56 2.78 -0.86
CA LEU A 86 2.01 1.40 -1.04
C LEU A 86 2.95 0.93 0.07
N VAL A 87 3.88 1.77 0.52
CA VAL A 87 4.75 1.46 1.66
C VAL A 87 3.91 1.23 2.93
N ASN A 88 2.85 2.02 3.13
CA ASN A 88 1.92 1.82 4.24
C ASN A 88 1.17 0.49 4.14
N VAL A 89 0.71 0.07 2.96
CA VAL A 89 0.12 -1.27 2.76
C VAL A 89 1.10 -2.37 3.16
N ARG A 90 2.37 -2.29 2.70
CA ARG A 90 3.42 -3.26 3.05
C ARG A 90 3.61 -3.35 4.56
N ASN A 91 3.80 -2.20 5.22
CA ASN A 91 4.06 -2.15 6.66
C ASN A 91 2.86 -2.64 7.47
N LEU A 92 1.65 -2.26 7.07
CA LEU A 92 0.40 -2.71 7.67
C LEU A 92 0.25 -4.23 7.55
N ALA A 93 0.45 -4.77 6.34
CA ALA A 93 0.37 -6.19 6.09
C ALA A 93 1.36 -6.98 6.96
N THR A 94 2.63 -6.59 6.96
CA THR A 94 3.67 -7.23 7.77
C THR A 94 3.31 -7.23 9.26
N ARG A 95 2.86 -6.08 9.79
CA ARG A 95 2.45 -5.97 11.19
C ARG A 95 1.27 -6.88 11.53
N LEU A 96 0.23 -6.88 10.69
CA LEU A 96 -0.96 -7.70 10.90
C LEU A 96 -0.63 -9.19 10.79
N LEU A 97 0.12 -9.61 9.78
CA LEU A 97 0.53 -11.01 9.63
C LEU A 97 1.43 -11.48 10.78
N ALA A 98 2.37 -10.65 11.24
CA ALA A 98 3.19 -10.97 12.40
C ALA A 98 2.35 -11.21 13.66
N SER A 99 1.27 -10.43 13.85
CA SER A 99 0.34 -10.62 14.99
C SER A 99 -0.46 -11.91 14.94
N LEU A 100 -0.56 -12.57 13.78
CA LEU A 100 -1.25 -13.86 13.62
C LEU A 100 -0.35 -15.05 13.95
N ILE A 101 0.98 -14.86 13.99
CA ILE A 101 1.91 -15.91 14.37
C ILE A 101 1.80 -16.12 15.88
N PRO A 102 1.49 -17.34 16.36
CA PRO A 102 1.50 -17.63 17.78
C PRO A 102 2.88 -17.31 18.35
N ALA A 103 2.95 -16.52 19.42
CA ALA A 103 4.20 -16.32 20.14
C ALA A 103 4.71 -17.70 20.58
N SER A 104 5.83 -18.14 20.01
CA SER A 104 6.49 -19.38 20.40
C SER A 104 6.69 -19.32 21.91
N THR A 105 6.05 -20.23 22.66
CA THR A 105 6.31 -20.37 24.08
C THR A 105 7.81 -20.59 24.29
N PRO A 106 8.44 -19.94 25.29
CA PRO A 106 9.87 -20.09 25.51
C PRO A 106 10.21 -21.58 25.68
N VAL A 107 11.12 -22.04 24.85
CA VAL A 107 11.52 -23.43 24.73
C VAL A 107 12.15 -23.86 26.05
N SER A 108 11.47 -24.75 26.78
CA SER A 108 12.09 -25.51 27.87
C SER A 108 13.31 -26.25 27.32
N PRO A 109 14.46 -26.30 28.00
CA PRO A 109 15.72 -26.78 27.42
C PRO A 109 15.57 -28.23 26.96
N SER A 110 15.43 -28.41 25.64
CA SER A 110 15.30 -29.71 24.99
C SER A 110 16.61 -30.04 24.29
N THR A 111 17.12 -31.24 24.52
CA THR A 111 18.33 -31.84 23.94
C THR A 111 18.18 -32.21 22.45
N ALA A 112 17.13 -31.74 21.79
CA ALA A 112 16.88 -32.00 20.38
C ALA A 112 17.85 -31.22 19.46
N PRO A 113 18.21 -31.78 18.29
CA PRO A 113 19.09 -31.12 17.34
C PRO A 113 18.54 -29.73 16.95
N PRO A 114 19.43 -28.74 16.72
CA PRO A 114 19.03 -27.36 16.49
C PRO A 114 18.10 -27.28 15.26
N PRO A 115 17.01 -26.50 15.34
CA PRO A 115 16.15 -26.27 14.18
C PRO A 115 16.95 -25.61 13.06
N ALA A 116 16.55 -25.91 11.81
CA ALA A 116 17.11 -25.29 10.61
C ALA A 116 17.21 -23.76 10.78
N PRO A 117 18.23 -23.11 10.18
CA PRO A 117 18.45 -21.68 10.35
C PRO A 117 17.17 -20.90 10.09
N PRO A 118 16.86 -19.88 10.91
CA PRO A 118 15.65 -19.09 10.74
C PRO A 118 15.62 -18.55 9.32
N GLN A 119 14.65 -19.02 8.53
CA GLN A 119 14.33 -18.40 7.25
C GLN A 119 14.09 -16.92 7.54
N ASP A 120 14.67 -16.04 6.72
CA ASP A 120 14.49 -14.59 6.86
C ASP A 120 12.99 -14.32 7.07
N PRO A 121 12.56 -13.76 8.22
CA PRO A 121 11.15 -13.55 8.51
C PRO A 121 10.47 -12.69 7.44
N ASN A 122 11.24 -11.91 6.68
CA ASN A 122 10.72 -11.14 5.54
C ASN A 122 10.33 -12.04 4.35
N ASN A 123 10.97 -13.19 4.16
CA ASN A 123 10.58 -14.16 3.13
C ASN A 123 9.35 -14.99 3.51
N GLN A 124 8.89 -14.87 4.76
CA GLN A 124 7.70 -15.57 5.22
C GLN A 124 6.41 -14.87 4.74
N PHE A 125 6.42 -13.55 4.59
CA PHE A 125 5.21 -12.81 4.19
C PHE A 125 5.18 -12.57 2.69
N ARG A 126 4.03 -12.85 2.10
CA ARG A 126 3.78 -12.64 0.67
C ARG A 126 2.72 -11.55 0.55
N ILE A 127 3.10 -10.40 0.03
CA ILE A 127 2.23 -9.22 -0.08
C ILE A 127 2.25 -8.75 -1.53
N GLY A 128 1.07 -8.55 -2.12
CA GLY A 128 0.97 -8.18 -3.52
C GLY A 128 -0.46 -8.07 -4.02
N PHE A 129 -0.56 -7.86 -5.32
CA PHE A 129 -1.81 -7.62 -6.04
C PHE A 129 -1.99 -8.68 -7.11
N ILE A 130 -3.25 -9.04 -7.39
CA ILE A 130 -3.59 -9.82 -8.58
C ILE A 130 -3.98 -8.84 -9.66
N THR A 131 -3.27 -8.85 -10.79
CA THR A 131 -3.46 -7.85 -11.85
C THR A 131 -4.39 -8.37 -12.95
N PRO A 132 -5.21 -7.48 -13.56
CA PRO A 132 -5.96 -7.83 -14.76
C PRO A 132 -5.05 -8.38 -15.87
N PRO A 133 -5.49 -9.38 -16.66
CA PRO A 133 -6.85 -9.93 -16.71
C PRO A 133 -7.13 -11.05 -15.69
N PHE A 134 -6.16 -11.37 -14.83
CA PHE A 134 -6.31 -12.42 -13.83
C PHE A 134 -7.21 -11.95 -12.67
N LYS A 135 -7.83 -12.90 -11.98
CA LYS A 135 -8.67 -12.64 -10.81
C LYS A 135 -8.59 -13.80 -9.82
N ASP A 136 -8.80 -13.50 -8.55
CA ASP A 136 -9.08 -14.55 -7.57
C ASP A 136 -10.53 -15.03 -7.77
N ASN A 137 -10.72 -16.26 -8.21
CA ASN A 137 -12.07 -16.82 -8.42
C ASN A 137 -12.89 -16.90 -7.12
N LYS A 138 -12.26 -16.84 -5.95
CA LYS A 138 -12.93 -16.82 -4.65
C LYS A 138 -13.21 -15.41 -4.13
N ILE A 139 -12.49 -14.42 -4.65
CA ILE A 139 -12.68 -13.00 -4.36
C ILE A 139 -12.71 -12.26 -5.72
N PRO A 140 -13.77 -12.45 -6.54
CA PRO A 140 -13.76 -12.05 -7.94
C PRO A 140 -14.03 -10.54 -8.11
N VAL A 141 -13.21 -9.72 -7.46
CA VAL A 141 -13.27 -8.26 -7.52
C VAL A 141 -12.16 -7.79 -8.44
N THR A 142 -12.52 -7.41 -9.66
CA THR A 142 -11.56 -7.00 -10.70
C THR A 142 -11.45 -5.48 -10.84
N ASP A 143 -12.40 -4.75 -10.27
CA ASP A 143 -12.54 -3.30 -10.40
C ASP A 143 -12.53 -2.65 -9.02
N HIS A 144 -11.71 -3.14 -8.09
CA HIS A 144 -11.42 -2.45 -6.83
C HIS A 144 -10.11 -3.02 -6.29
N LEU A 145 -9.07 -2.22 -6.32
CA LEU A 145 -7.72 -2.55 -5.90
C LEU A 145 -7.70 -2.98 -4.43
N HIS A 146 -7.10 -4.13 -4.19
CA HIS A 146 -6.87 -4.65 -2.86
C HIS A 146 -5.62 -5.51 -2.86
N ALA A 147 -4.87 -5.42 -1.77
CA ALA A 147 -3.69 -6.25 -1.58
C ALA A 147 -4.09 -7.58 -0.92
N HIS A 148 -3.51 -8.66 -1.41
CA HIS A 148 -3.49 -9.94 -0.75
C HIS A 148 -2.20 -10.04 0.07
N ALA A 149 -2.33 -10.41 1.33
CA ALA A 149 -1.18 -10.63 2.20
C ALA A 149 -1.33 -11.95 2.96
N TYR A 150 -0.36 -12.84 2.90
CA TYR A 150 -0.43 -14.14 3.56
C TYR A 150 0.92 -14.64 4.07
N ILE A 151 0.86 -15.58 5.00
CA ILE A 151 2.04 -16.21 5.60
C ILE A 151 2.37 -17.48 4.81
N GLY A 152 3.58 -17.60 4.27
CA GLY A 152 4.00 -18.76 3.50
C GLY A 152 4.04 -20.07 4.32
N PRO A 153 3.79 -21.24 3.69
CA PRO A 153 3.46 -21.42 2.26
C PRO A 153 1.99 -21.12 1.92
N ALA A 154 1.66 -21.06 0.63
CA ALA A 154 0.28 -20.92 0.14
C ALA A 154 -0.37 -22.31 -0.08
N ASP A 155 -0.48 -23.07 1.00
CA ASP A 155 -0.90 -24.47 1.01
C ASP A 155 -2.39 -24.72 0.70
N LEU A 156 -3.22 -23.67 0.60
CA LEU A 156 -4.67 -23.76 0.40
C LEU A 156 -5.16 -23.22 -0.95
N LEU A 157 -4.26 -22.85 -1.87
CA LEU A 157 -4.65 -22.33 -3.20
C LEU A 157 -5.40 -23.35 -4.06
N GLY A 158 -4.97 -24.61 -4.01
CA GLY A 158 -5.30 -25.57 -5.06
C GLY A 158 -4.72 -25.17 -6.42
N TRP A 159 -4.84 -26.04 -7.42
CA TRP A 159 -4.16 -25.86 -8.72
C TRP A 159 -4.65 -24.61 -9.48
N TRP A 160 -5.97 -24.46 -9.64
CA TRP A 160 -6.54 -23.41 -10.48
C TRP A 160 -6.36 -22.00 -9.92
N ARG A 161 -6.55 -21.82 -8.61
CA ARG A 161 -6.31 -20.52 -7.96
C ARG A 161 -4.81 -20.20 -7.93
N GLY A 162 -3.96 -21.23 -7.92
CA GLY A 162 -2.50 -21.08 -8.00
C GLY A 162 -2.02 -20.27 -9.20
N VAL A 163 -2.77 -20.23 -10.31
CA VAL A 163 -2.43 -19.40 -11.47
C VAL A 163 -2.45 -17.91 -11.11
N ALA A 164 -3.47 -17.45 -10.37
CA ALA A 164 -3.61 -16.04 -9.99
C ALA A 164 -2.57 -15.58 -8.96
N TYR A 165 -2.02 -16.52 -8.18
CA TYR A 165 -0.95 -16.28 -7.21
C TYR A 165 0.43 -16.69 -7.76
N GLY A 166 0.48 -17.03 -9.05
CA GLY A 166 1.71 -17.35 -9.76
C GLY A 166 2.39 -16.10 -10.32
N PRO A 167 3.63 -16.23 -10.80
CA PRO A 167 4.46 -15.11 -11.24
C PRO A 167 3.91 -14.33 -12.45
N LEU A 168 2.91 -14.87 -13.16
CA LEU A 168 2.28 -14.19 -14.30
C LEU A 168 1.16 -13.22 -13.89
N ALA A 169 0.56 -13.43 -12.73
CA ALA A 169 -0.63 -12.71 -12.28
C ALA A 169 -0.38 -11.94 -10.97
N TRP A 170 0.58 -12.40 -10.18
CA TRP A 170 0.96 -11.83 -8.91
C TRP A 170 1.98 -10.71 -9.12
N TYR A 171 1.62 -9.51 -8.68
CA TYR A 171 2.52 -8.37 -8.61
C TYR A 171 2.94 -8.15 -7.16
N ALA A 172 4.19 -8.45 -6.81
CA ALA A 172 4.67 -8.23 -5.45
C ALA A 172 4.71 -6.73 -5.13
N ILE A 173 4.35 -6.37 -3.89
CA ILE A 173 4.27 -4.96 -3.50
C ILE A 173 5.61 -4.25 -3.58
N ASP A 174 6.70 -4.93 -3.24
CA ASP A 174 8.06 -4.36 -3.32
C ASP A 174 8.51 -4.15 -4.77
N ASP A 175 8.11 -5.03 -5.70
CA ASP A 175 8.37 -4.86 -7.13
C ASP A 175 7.61 -3.66 -7.69
N LEU A 176 6.34 -3.47 -7.29
CA LEU A 176 5.55 -2.31 -7.71
C LEU A 176 6.14 -0.99 -7.20
N ILE A 177 6.53 -0.95 -5.92
CA ILE A 177 7.19 0.22 -5.33
C ILE A 177 8.50 0.50 -6.08
N ALA A 178 9.28 -0.54 -6.38
CA ALA A 178 10.55 -0.39 -7.10
C ALA A 178 10.33 0.13 -8.53
N GLU A 179 9.37 -0.41 -9.26
CA GLU A 179 9.05 0.00 -10.63
C GLU A 179 8.61 1.47 -10.69
N ILE A 180 7.69 1.90 -9.83
CA ILE A 180 7.24 3.30 -9.78
C ILE A 180 8.41 4.22 -9.42
N ARG A 181 9.29 3.81 -8.50
CA ARG A 181 10.50 4.60 -8.17
C ARG A 181 11.48 4.65 -9.34
N GLU A 182 11.63 3.57 -10.08
CA GLU A 182 12.50 3.51 -11.25
C GLU A 182 11.97 4.41 -12.39
N SER A 183 10.65 4.55 -12.54
CA SER A 183 10.06 5.40 -13.58
C SER A 183 10.26 6.90 -13.33
N VAL A 184 10.41 7.33 -12.08
CA VAL A 184 10.53 8.76 -11.72
C VAL A 184 11.92 9.23 -11.36
N THR A 185 12.84 8.32 -11.05
CA THR A 185 14.19 8.70 -10.67
C THR A 185 15.12 8.65 -11.88
N ASN A 186 15.77 9.78 -12.21
CA ASN A 186 16.88 9.79 -13.18
C ASN A 186 18.07 8.92 -12.71
N ASN A 187 18.12 8.58 -11.43
CA ASN A 187 19.02 7.57 -10.89
C ASN A 187 18.37 6.20 -11.06
N ARG A 188 18.65 5.51 -12.17
CA ARG A 188 18.34 4.09 -12.41
C ARG A 188 18.40 3.28 -11.11
N VAL A 189 17.27 3.11 -10.44
CA VAL A 189 17.10 2.15 -9.36
C VAL A 189 17.05 0.80 -10.04
N LYS A 190 18.23 0.26 -10.42
CA LYS A 190 18.32 -1.01 -11.14
C LYS A 190 17.63 -2.11 -10.34
N SER A 191 16.56 -2.65 -10.89
CA SER A 191 16.05 -3.97 -10.51
C SER A 191 17.14 -5.04 -10.78
N GLY A 192 17.40 -5.95 -9.84
CA GLY A 192 18.27 -7.13 -10.07
C GLY A 192 19.62 -7.25 -9.34
N TYR A 193 19.95 -6.43 -8.33
CA TYR A 193 21.14 -6.69 -7.48
C TYR A 193 20.86 -7.70 -6.36
N GLU A 194 21.87 -8.51 -6.00
CA GLU A 194 21.84 -9.48 -4.88
C GLU A 194 21.43 -8.86 -3.52
N ASN A 195 21.54 -7.53 -3.37
CA ASN A 195 21.19 -6.80 -2.14
C ASN A 195 20.00 -5.81 -2.30
N ARG A 196 19.13 -5.98 -3.31
CA ARG A 196 18.00 -5.06 -3.55
C ARG A 196 17.10 -4.88 -2.31
N VAL A 197 16.89 -5.96 -1.54
CA VAL A 197 16.03 -6.00 -0.34
C VAL A 197 16.49 -5.02 0.75
N ARG A 198 17.74 -4.52 0.69
CA ARG A 198 18.30 -3.56 1.65
C ARG A 198 18.82 -2.29 0.97
N ALA A 199 18.28 -1.91 -0.18
CA ALA A 199 18.70 -0.67 -0.80
C ALA A 199 18.31 0.52 0.11
N PRO A 200 19.21 1.51 0.32
CA PRO A 200 18.93 2.65 1.19
C PRO A 200 17.63 3.40 0.83
N ILE A 201 17.24 3.40 -0.45
CA ILE A 201 16.02 4.04 -0.92
C ILE A 201 14.74 3.41 -0.35
N ASP A 202 14.75 2.12 -0.01
CA ASP A 202 13.59 1.41 0.55
C ASP A 202 13.32 1.77 2.02
N LEU A 203 14.31 2.38 2.69
CA LEU A 203 14.21 2.90 4.05
C LEU A 203 13.56 4.29 4.10
N VAL A 204 13.39 4.95 2.95
CA VAL A 204 12.77 6.28 2.84
C VAL A 204 11.41 6.12 2.16
N PRO A 205 10.29 6.12 2.90
CA PRO A 205 8.96 5.91 2.32
C PRO A 205 8.63 6.86 1.17
N ALA A 206 8.99 8.14 1.32
CA ALA A 206 8.71 9.19 0.34
C ALA A 206 9.70 9.23 -0.84
N ALA A 207 10.71 8.35 -0.89
CA ALA A 207 11.64 8.35 -2.02
C ALA A 207 10.92 7.90 -3.30
N GLY A 208 11.10 8.69 -4.37
CA GLY A 208 10.38 8.52 -5.64
C GLY A 208 8.90 8.89 -5.56
N ALA A 209 8.46 9.66 -4.55
CA ALA A 209 7.08 10.13 -4.48
C ALA A 209 6.80 11.42 -5.26
N ARG A 210 7.84 12.03 -5.86
CA ARG A 210 7.76 13.30 -6.58
C ARG A 210 8.40 13.16 -7.95
N GLU A 211 7.82 13.87 -8.90
CA GLU A 211 8.31 13.98 -10.28
C GLU A 211 8.60 15.44 -10.61
N GLY A 212 9.69 15.66 -11.34
CA GLY A 212 10.07 16.99 -11.79
C GLY A 212 10.81 16.95 -13.10
N ARG A 213 10.72 18.05 -13.83
CA ARG A 213 11.48 18.27 -15.05
C ARG A 213 12.89 18.79 -14.74
N PRO A 214 13.84 18.66 -15.68
CA PRO A 214 15.20 19.19 -15.51
C PRO A 214 15.28 20.70 -15.26
N ASP A 215 14.24 21.45 -15.61
CA ASP A 215 14.09 22.90 -15.35
C ASP A 215 13.61 23.22 -13.92
N GLY A 216 13.41 22.20 -13.08
CA GLY A 216 12.96 22.34 -11.71
C GLY A 216 11.44 22.47 -11.54
N ILE A 217 10.66 22.37 -12.62
CA ILE A 217 9.19 22.39 -12.55
C ILE A 217 8.70 21.05 -11.99
N GLU A 218 7.94 21.10 -10.90
CA GLU A 218 7.25 19.94 -10.33
C GLU A 218 6.08 19.51 -11.21
N THR A 219 6.06 18.23 -11.59
CA THR A 219 5.01 17.62 -12.42
C THR A 219 4.32 16.45 -11.72
N THR A 220 4.54 16.29 -10.42
CA THR A 220 3.95 15.25 -9.57
C THR A 220 2.43 15.25 -9.70
N ALA A 221 1.85 14.09 -10.05
CA ALA A 221 0.40 13.91 -10.03
C ALA A 221 -0.14 13.94 -8.59
N PRO A 222 -1.38 14.42 -8.35
CA PRO A 222 -1.99 14.37 -7.03
C PRO A 222 -2.09 12.93 -6.50
N SER A 223 -1.80 12.72 -5.22
CA SER A 223 -1.97 11.40 -4.59
C SER A 223 -3.45 11.06 -4.42
N ILE A 224 -3.76 9.77 -4.47
CA ILE A 224 -5.10 9.25 -4.13
C ILE A 224 -5.34 9.12 -2.63
N ALA A 225 -4.31 9.30 -1.78
CA ALA A 225 -4.49 9.23 -0.32
C ALA A 225 -5.42 10.35 0.17
N ASN A 226 -6.30 10.02 1.14
CA ASN A 226 -7.16 11.02 1.77
C ASN A 226 -6.27 12.06 2.48
N SER A 227 -6.24 13.29 1.96
CA SER A 227 -5.27 14.32 2.32
C SER A 227 -5.56 15.06 3.63
N ASP A 228 -6.68 14.75 4.31
CA ASP A 228 -7.13 15.46 5.52
C ASP A 228 -6.20 15.29 6.74
N LEU A 229 -5.17 14.44 6.66
CA LEU A 229 -4.16 14.27 7.72
C LEU A 229 -2.82 14.97 7.43
N GLN A 230 -2.67 15.67 6.32
CA GLN A 230 -1.42 16.37 5.99
C GLN A 230 -1.35 17.81 6.56
N VAL A 231 -1.97 18.04 7.72
CA VAL A 231 -1.90 19.32 8.47
C VAL A 231 -1.38 19.05 9.88
N GLU A 232 -0.13 18.60 10.00
CA GLU A 232 0.62 18.77 11.26
C GLU A 232 2.13 18.78 11.02
N ASP A 233 2.60 19.54 10.02
CA ASP A 233 3.93 20.15 10.09
C ASP A 233 3.73 21.64 10.35
N GLY A 234 4.06 22.05 11.57
CA GLY A 234 3.78 23.36 12.14
C GLY A 234 4.47 24.52 11.41
N GLU A 235 3.91 24.95 10.29
CA GLU A 235 4.11 26.31 9.77
C GLU A 235 2.88 27.15 10.14
N ILE A 236 3.07 28.05 11.11
CA ILE A 236 2.09 29.09 11.47
C ILE A 236 1.90 29.97 10.23
N ARG A 237 0.96 29.64 9.37
CA ARG A 237 0.41 30.57 8.38
C ARG A 237 -0.76 31.28 9.02
N LEU A 238 -0.49 32.48 9.51
CA LEU A 238 -1.51 33.50 9.75
C LEU A 238 -2.40 33.59 8.51
N GLY A 239 -3.64 33.12 8.66
CA GLY A 239 -4.63 33.14 7.60
C GLY A 239 -4.88 34.56 7.13
N THR A 240 -4.80 34.76 5.82
CA THR A 240 -5.47 35.87 5.15
C THR A 240 -6.52 35.24 4.24
N PRO A 241 -7.81 35.59 4.35
CA PRO A 241 -8.86 34.99 3.54
C PRO A 241 -8.70 35.41 2.07
N SER A 242 -8.71 34.42 1.17
CA SER A 242 -8.71 34.60 -0.28
C SER A 242 -9.94 35.42 -0.72
N ALA A 243 -9.69 36.66 -1.14
CA ALA A 243 -10.59 37.37 -2.02
C ALA A 243 -10.30 36.94 -3.46
N SER A 244 -11.34 36.50 -4.16
CA SER A 244 -11.37 36.28 -5.60
C SER A 244 -10.95 37.54 -6.35
N SER A 245 -9.94 37.46 -7.22
CA SER A 245 -9.70 38.49 -8.23
C SER A 245 -9.27 37.90 -9.56
N SER A 246 -10.09 38.25 -10.54
CA SER A 246 -10.01 38.20 -12.00
C SER A 246 -8.66 38.57 -12.63
N ASP A 247 -8.45 37.99 -13.82
CA ASP A 247 -7.46 38.29 -14.84
C ASP A 247 -7.02 39.77 -14.99
N ASN A 248 -5.70 39.96 -15.13
CA ASN A 248 -5.15 40.83 -16.17
C ASN A 248 -3.65 40.54 -16.39
N PRO A 249 -3.15 40.43 -17.64
CA PRO A 249 -1.74 40.26 -17.94
C PRO A 249 -1.08 41.64 -18.11
N ALA A 250 -0.20 42.02 -17.18
CA ALA A 250 0.67 43.17 -17.33
C ALA A 250 2.13 42.72 -17.43
N PHE A 251 2.75 43.06 -18.56
CA PHE A 251 4.16 42.95 -18.87
C PHE A 251 5.05 43.47 -17.73
N LEU A 252 6.02 42.66 -17.29
CA LEU A 252 7.21 43.14 -16.57
C LEU A 252 8.47 42.52 -17.17
N SER A 253 9.35 43.39 -17.64
CA SER A 253 10.66 43.10 -18.21
C SER A 253 11.65 42.59 -17.14
N PRO A 254 12.68 41.80 -17.51
CA PRO A 254 13.67 41.30 -16.56
C PRO A 254 14.78 42.35 -16.30
N GLN A 255 15.11 42.57 -15.03
CA GLN A 255 16.28 43.37 -14.63
C GLN A 255 17.07 42.72 -13.49
N SER A 256 18.39 42.92 -13.57
CA SER A 256 19.50 42.63 -12.64
C SER A 256 20.13 41.23 -12.77
N GLN A 257 21.24 41.10 -13.51
CA GLN A 257 22.64 41.47 -13.22
C GLN A 257 23.36 40.51 -12.26
N ILE A 258 24.29 39.74 -12.84
CA ILE A 258 25.23 38.85 -12.15
C ILE A 258 26.47 39.66 -11.78
N PRO A 259 26.98 39.60 -10.53
CA PRO A 259 28.21 40.28 -10.15
C PRO A 259 29.43 39.55 -10.72
N HIS A 260 30.32 40.30 -11.39
CA HIS A 260 31.61 39.79 -11.86
C HIS A 260 32.63 39.70 -10.70
N LEU A 261 33.11 38.49 -10.43
CA LEU A 261 34.32 38.24 -9.65
C LEU A 261 35.55 38.66 -10.48
N ARG A 262 36.34 39.59 -9.94
CA ARG A 262 37.69 39.88 -10.45
C ARG A 262 38.66 38.83 -9.90
N VAL A 263 39.44 38.23 -10.80
CA VAL A 263 40.67 37.48 -10.51
C VAL A 263 41.84 38.36 -10.90
#